data_AF-P81281-F1
#
_entry.id   AF-P81281-F1
#
_cell.length_a   1.000
_cell.length_b   1.000
_cell.length_c   1.000
_cell.angle_alpha   90.00
_cell.angle_beta   90.00
_cell.angle_gamma   90.00
#
_symmetry.space_group_name_H-M   'P 1'
#
loop_
_entity.id
_entity.type
_entity.pdbx_description
1 polymer ?
#
loop_
_entity_poly.entity_id
_entity_poly.type
_entity_poly.pdbx_seq_one_letter_code
_entity_poly.pdbx_strand_id
1 'polypeptide(L)'
;TSQPDCSVGCDTSYCPDTSSCNCGTFADYCKCCQYCNACAGKTCNMIAGQSCEDGYLCRPPEGYSYIDVVTGRISSLCLRI
;
A
#
# COMPACT_ATOMS: atom_id res chain seq x y z
N THR A 1 -10.43 -16.66 -3.13
CA THR A 1 -11.12 -15.73 -2.20
C THR A 1 -12.18 -15.00 -3.00
N SER A 2 -13.38 -14.84 -2.44
CA SER A 2 -14.45 -14.08 -3.10
C SER A 2 -14.08 -12.60 -3.16
N GLN A 3 -14.43 -11.93 -4.26
CA GLN A 3 -14.28 -10.48 -4.38
C GLN A 3 -15.10 -9.78 -3.28
N PRO A 4 -14.60 -8.70 -2.65
CA PRO A 4 -15.40 -7.94 -1.69
C PRO A 4 -16.68 -7.43 -2.37
N ASP A 5 -17.80 -7.55 -1.67
CA ASP A 5 -19.08 -7.01 -2.13
C ASP A 5 -19.09 -5.49 -1.92
N CYS A 6 -18.91 -4.73 -3.00
CA CYS A 6 -18.96 -3.27 -2.96
C CYS A 6 -20.40 -2.71 -2.91
N SER A 7 -21.43 -3.57 -2.91
CA SER A 7 -22.84 -3.16 -2.94
C SER A 7 -23.39 -2.78 -1.56
N VAL A 8 -22.69 -3.13 -0.48
CA VAL A 8 -23.11 -2.84 0.91
C VAL A 8 -23.09 -1.35 1.28
N GLY A 9 -22.70 -0.49 0.34
CA GLY A 9 -22.51 0.93 0.56
C GLY A 9 -21.12 1.26 1.12
N CYS A 10 -20.74 2.52 0.99
CA CYS A 10 -19.48 3.04 1.53
C CYS A 10 -19.79 3.88 2.75
N ASP A 11 -19.41 3.39 3.94
CA ASP A 11 -19.41 4.24 5.13
C ASP A 11 -18.04 4.92 5.27
N THR A 12 -17.96 6.15 4.77
CA THR A 12 -16.74 6.94 4.79
C THR A 12 -16.28 7.33 6.20
N SER A 13 -17.13 7.15 7.22
CA SER A 13 -16.76 7.45 8.61
C SER A 13 -15.70 6.49 9.17
N TYR A 14 -15.52 5.32 8.56
CA TYR A 14 -14.46 4.37 8.88
C TYR A 14 -13.19 4.56 8.04
N CYS A 15 -13.21 5.46 7.05
CA CYS A 15 -12.03 5.72 6.25
C CYS A 15 -10.98 6.47 7.06
N PRO A 16 -9.69 6.15 6.90
CA PRO A 16 -8.62 6.89 7.56
C PRO A 16 -8.54 8.32 7.02
N ASP A 17 -8.09 9.25 7.86
CA ASP A 17 -7.76 10.59 7.40
C ASP A 17 -6.54 10.57 6.48
N THR A 18 -6.67 11.16 5.30
CA THR A 18 -5.62 11.22 4.27
C THR A 18 -5.07 12.62 4.06
N SER A 19 -5.47 13.59 4.89
CA SER A 19 -4.97 14.97 4.80
C SER A 19 -3.45 15.08 5.03
N SER A 20 -2.88 14.10 5.73
CA SER A 20 -1.44 14.00 6.04
C SER A 20 -0.61 13.24 4.98
N CYS A 21 -1.23 12.74 3.91
CA CYS A 21 -0.52 11.96 2.89
C CYS A 21 0.38 12.86 2.03
N ASN A 22 1.70 12.72 2.17
CA ASN A 22 2.67 13.56 1.46
C ASN A 22 3.00 13.09 0.03
N CYS A 23 2.69 11.84 -0.29
CA CYS A 23 3.17 11.15 -1.50
C CYS A 23 2.02 10.59 -2.35
N GLY A 24 0.87 11.24 -2.24
CA GLY A 24 -0.38 10.84 -2.89
C GLY A 24 -1.20 9.84 -2.08
N THR A 25 -2.37 9.51 -2.63
CA THR A 25 -3.29 8.53 -2.08
C THR A 25 -3.64 7.48 -3.11
N PHE A 26 -4.09 6.32 -2.64
CA PHE A 26 -4.70 5.29 -3.46
C PHE A 26 -6.07 4.92 -2.90
N ALA A 27 -7.01 4.62 -3.80
CA ALA A 27 -8.31 4.14 -3.42
C ALA A 27 -8.24 2.63 -3.11
N ASP A 28 -9.03 2.16 -2.15
CA ASP A 28 -9.25 0.74 -1.98
C ASP A 28 -9.98 0.12 -3.18
N TYR A 29 -10.15 -1.19 -3.13
CA TYR A 29 -10.79 -1.97 -4.18
C TYR A 29 -12.18 -1.45 -4.56
N CYS A 30 -13.01 -1.09 -3.57
CA CYS A 30 -14.36 -0.57 -3.81
C CYS A 30 -14.39 0.94 -4.06
N LYS A 31 -13.22 1.60 -4.12
CA LYS A 31 -13.06 3.06 -4.27
C LYS A 31 -13.81 3.87 -3.20
N CYS A 32 -14.00 3.28 -2.03
CA CYS A 32 -14.69 3.85 -0.89
C CYS A 32 -13.75 4.74 -0.06
N CYS A 33 -12.60 4.20 0.33
CA CYS A 33 -11.62 4.87 1.16
C CYS A 33 -10.34 5.16 0.39
N GLN A 34 -9.76 6.32 0.67
CA GLN A 34 -8.40 6.65 0.26
C GLN A 34 -7.43 6.23 1.36
N TYR A 35 -6.23 5.84 0.97
CA TYR A 35 -5.13 5.50 1.86
C TYR A 35 -3.88 6.22 1.40
N CYS A 36 -2.98 6.57 2.33
CA CYS A 36 -1.71 7.17 1.96
C CYS A 36 -0.82 6.19 1.21
N ASN A 37 -0.27 6.64 0.08
CA ASN A 37 0.87 5.98 -0.53
C ASN A 37 2.10 6.09 0.38
N ALA A 38 2.92 5.05 0.38
CA ALA A 38 4.27 5.16 0.95
C ALA A 38 5.17 5.97 0.01
N CYS A 39 5.96 6.88 0.57
CA CYS A 39 6.86 7.75 -0.20
C CYS A 39 8.05 7.00 -0.79
N ALA A 40 8.65 7.58 -1.84
CA ALA A 40 9.90 7.10 -2.41
C ALA A 40 10.98 6.80 -1.34
N GLY A 41 11.55 5.59 -1.40
CA GLY A 41 12.60 5.12 -0.48
C GLY A 41 12.13 4.82 0.95
N LYS A 42 10.85 4.98 1.27
CA LYS A 42 10.29 4.60 2.59
C LYS A 42 9.87 3.14 2.62
N THR A 43 9.75 2.62 3.83
CA THR A 43 9.20 1.29 4.07
C THR A 43 7.74 1.23 3.63
N CYS A 44 7.37 0.09 3.05
CA CYS A 44 6.02 -0.19 2.60
C CYS A 44 5.65 -1.64 2.95
N ASN A 45 4.37 -1.89 3.18
CA ASN A 45 3.89 -3.23 3.48
C ASN A 45 3.51 -3.96 2.17
N MET A 46 4.48 -4.68 1.61
CA MET A 46 4.28 -5.47 0.38
C MET A 46 3.23 -6.58 0.58
N ILE A 47 3.15 -7.17 1.77
CA ILE A 47 2.21 -8.26 2.08
C ILE A 47 0.77 -7.74 2.09
N ALA A 48 0.56 -6.53 2.62
CA ALA A 48 -0.75 -5.87 2.60
C ALA A 48 -1.08 -5.19 1.26
N GLY A 49 -0.18 -5.26 0.27
CA GLY A 49 -0.39 -4.60 -1.03
C GLY A 49 -0.40 -3.08 -0.94
N GLN A 50 0.37 -2.50 -0.01
CA GLN A 50 0.45 -1.05 0.12
C GLN A 50 1.03 -0.40 -1.14
N SER A 51 0.35 0.61 -1.65
CA SER A 51 0.81 1.38 -2.81
C SER A 51 1.91 2.37 -2.44
N CYS A 52 2.78 2.67 -3.41
CA CYS A 52 3.85 3.65 -3.31
C CYS A 52 3.53 4.90 -4.12
N GLU A 53 4.32 5.95 -3.91
CA GLU A 53 4.37 7.14 -4.77
C GLU A 53 4.47 6.77 -6.25
N ASP A 54 3.93 7.61 -7.13
CA ASP A 54 3.94 7.37 -8.57
C ASP A 54 5.36 7.10 -9.11
N GLY A 55 5.49 6.08 -9.96
CA GLY A 55 6.80 5.62 -10.47
C GLY A 55 7.60 4.74 -9.50
N TYR A 56 7.06 4.40 -8.32
CA TYR A 56 7.67 3.48 -7.36
C TYR A 56 6.79 2.25 -7.14
N LEU A 57 7.42 1.12 -6.87
CA LEU A 57 6.75 -0.13 -6.50
C LEU A 57 7.24 -0.60 -5.13
N CYS A 58 6.32 -1.11 -4.32
CA CYS A 58 6.66 -1.74 -3.05
C CYS A 58 7.32 -3.10 -3.30
N ARG A 59 8.64 -3.18 -3.11
CA ARG A 59 9.40 -4.41 -3.36
C ARG A 59 10.52 -4.59 -2.34
N PRO A 60 11.06 -5.82 -2.19
CA PRO A 60 12.26 -6.03 -1.39
C PRO A 60 13.43 -5.20 -1.92
N PRO A 61 14.35 -4.73 -1.05
CA PRO A 61 15.60 -4.12 -1.50
C PRO A 61 16.44 -5.07 -2.34
N GLU A 62 17.37 -4.53 -3.14
CA GLU A 62 18.25 -5.34 -3.99
C GLU A 62 19.00 -6.40 -3.19
N GLY A 63 19.08 -7.61 -3.74
CA GLY A 63 19.69 -8.76 -3.08
C GLY A 63 18.77 -9.54 -2.13
N TYR A 64 17.55 -9.05 -1.89
CA TYR A 64 16.54 -9.75 -1.07
C TYR A 64 15.35 -10.22 -1.91
N SER A 65 14.67 -11.23 -1.41
CA SER A 65 13.51 -11.84 -2.05
C SER A 65 12.22 -11.57 -1.28
N TYR A 66 11.09 -11.94 -1.89
CA TYR A 66 9.80 -11.94 -1.23
C TYR A 66 9.78 -12.78 0.07
N ILE A 67 10.53 -13.90 0.10
CA ILE A 67 10.59 -14.76 1.28
C ILE A 67 11.25 -14.04 2.47
N ASP A 68 12.26 -13.21 2.23
CA ASP A 68 12.91 -12.42 3.28
C ASP A 68 11.94 -11.41 3.90
N VAL A 69 10.98 -10.90 3.12
CA VAL A 69 9.92 -10.00 3.61
C VAL A 69 8.90 -10.77 4.45
N VAL A 70 8.41 -11.91 3.95
CA VAL A 70 7.40 -12.73 4.65
C VAL A 70 7.95 -13.31 5.96
N THR A 71 9.24 -13.66 6.00
CA THR A 71 9.92 -14.14 7.22
C THR A 71 10.29 -13.01 8.19
N GLY A 72 10.05 -11.74 7.82
CA GLY A 72 10.37 -10.57 8.65
C GLY A 72 11.87 -10.24 8.71
N ARG A 73 12.70 -10.88 7.89
CA ARG A 73 14.15 -10.60 7.81
C ARG A 73 14.43 -9.20 7.27
N ILE A 74 13.58 -8.71 6.37
CA ILE A 74 13.70 -7.38 5.77
C ILE A 74 12.33 -6.74 5.58
N SER A 75 12.28 -5.41 5.54
CA SER A 75 11.10 -4.67 5.11
C SER A 75 11.19 -4.33 3.64
N SER A 76 10.04 -4.33 2.95
CA SER A 76 9.98 -3.80 1.58
C SER A 76 10.08 -2.27 1.59
N LEU A 77 10.60 -1.73 0.49
CA LEU A 77 10.76 -0.30 0.27
C LEU A 77 10.03 0.11 -1.00
N CYS A 78 9.58 1.36 -1.07
CA CYS A 78 9.15 1.97 -2.31
C CYS A 78 10.36 2.27 -3.18
N LEU A 79 10.60 1.45 -4.19
CA LEU A 79 11.75 1.56 -5.08
C LEU A 79 11.29 1.89 -6.50
N ARG A 80 12.07 2.72 -7.19
CA ARG A 80 11.74 3.20 -8.54
C ARG A 80 11.63 2.01 -9.51
N ILE A 81 10.62 2.07 -10.37
CA ILE A 81 10.39 1.10 -11.45
C ILE A 81 11.44 1.29 -12.54
#